data_AF-A0A966PYU3-F1
#
_entry.id   AF-A0A966PYU3-F1
#
_cell.length_a   1.000
_cell.length_b   1.000
_cell.length_c   1.000
_cell.angle_alpha   90.00
_cell.angle_beta   90.00
_cell.angle_gamma   90.00
#
_symmetry.space_group_name_H-M   'P 1'
#
loop_
_entity.id
_entity.type
_entity.pdbx_description
1 polymer ?
#
loop_
_entity_poly.entity_id
_entity_poly.type
_entity_poly.pdbx_seq_one_letter_code
_entity_poly.pdbx_strand_id
1 'polypeptide(L)'
;DVVLLGLINSRKGLKMAIWVDFFKEKLEGSKIVVDTEGKPYVSKEIAPKEYVEVELNITQQFLPYHIYFRRFDVNGVELENRLFAQVGDRDLALKSFNDITSKRLNSFELVLDGE
;
A
#
# COMPACT_ATOMS: atom_id res chain seq x y z
N ASP A 1 7.33 2.86 15.74
CA ASP A 1 8.37 1.92 16.24
C ASP A 1 7.90 0.76 17.12
N VAL A 2 6.95 0.92 18.06
CA VAL A 2 6.58 -0.17 18.99
C VAL A 2 5.86 -1.36 18.32
N VAL A 3 5.15 -1.14 17.20
CA VAL A 3 4.34 -2.18 16.53
C VAL A 3 5.21 -3.20 15.78
N LEU A 4 6.37 -2.80 15.23
CA LEU A 4 7.28 -3.71 14.55
C LEU A 4 7.96 -4.68 15.54
N LEU A 5 8.31 -4.21 16.74
CA LEU A 5 8.99 -5.01 17.77
C LEU A 5 8.19 -6.24 18.22
N GLY A 6 6.85 -6.15 18.25
CA GLY A 6 5.98 -7.28 18.61
C GLY A 6 5.93 -8.39 17.55
N LEU A 7 6.16 -8.06 16.27
CA LEU A 7 6.08 -9.00 15.15
C LEU A 7 7.39 -9.78 14.95
N ILE A 8 8.54 -9.25 15.39
CA ILE A 8 9.88 -9.79 15.09
C ILE A 8 10.19 -11.13 15.79
N ASN A 9 9.38 -11.58 16.76
CA ASN A 9 9.59 -12.85 17.48
C ASN A 9 9.43 -14.13 16.63
N SER A 10 9.13 -14.03 15.34
CA SER A 10 9.05 -15.16 14.41
C SER A 10 9.82 -14.86 13.12
N ARG A 11 10.43 -15.90 12.49
CA ARG A 11 11.10 -15.78 11.18
C ARG A 11 10.21 -15.13 10.10
N LYS A 12 8.89 -15.31 10.21
CA LYS A 12 7.90 -14.69 9.33
C LYS A 12 7.78 -13.18 9.57
N GLY A 13 7.77 -12.75 10.83
CA GLY A 13 7.68 -11.33 11.17
C GLY A 13 8.99 -10.57 10.96
N LEU A 14 10.15 -11.21 11.09
CA LEU A 14 11.43 -10.62 10.66
C LEU A 14 11.45 -10.34 9.16
N LYS A 15 10.97 -11.28 8.33
CA LYS A 15 10.80 -11.03 6.89
C LYS A 15 9.83 -9.89 6.63
N MET A 16 8.72 -9.82 7.37
CA MET A 16 7.75 -8.73 7.27
C MET A 16 8.37 -7.36 7.53
N ALA A 17 9.12 -7.24 8.62
CA ALA A 17 9.81 -6.02 9.01
C ALA A 17 10.73 -5.52 7.89
N ILE A 18 11.56 -6.41 7.34
CA ILE A 18 12.48 -6.08 6.23
C ILE A 18 11.71 -5.56 5.01
N TRP A 19 10.56 -6.16 4.66
CA TRP A 19 9.76 -5.70 3.52
C TRP A 19 9.07 -4.37 3.79
N VAL A 20 8.51 -4.20 4.98
CA VAL A 20 7.90 -2.95 5.43
C VAL A 20 8.92 -1.81 5.38
N ASP A 21 10.14 -2.02 5.90
CA ASP A 21 11.21 -1.03 5.86
C ASP A 21 11.64 -0.72 4.42
N PHE A 22 11.79 -1.74 3.57
CA PHE A 22 12.10 -1.53 2.14
C PHE A 22 11.08 -0.62 1.44
N PHE A 23 9.78 -0.88 1.60
CA PHE A 23 8.75 -0.06 0.98
C PHE A 23 8.69 1.33 1.60
N LYS A 24 8.88 1.46 2.93
CA LYS A 24 8.95 2.76 3.59
C LYS A 24 10.10 3.63 3.06
N GLU A 25 11.28 3.04 2.84
CA GLU A 25 12.43 3.73 2.27
C GLU A 25 12.23 4.13 0.81
N LYS A 26 11.53 3.31 0.02
CA LYS A 26 11.31 3.56 -1.42
C LYS A 26 10.09 4.41 -1.72
N LEU A 27 9.08 4.40 -0.86
CA LEU A 27 7.83 5.12 -1.02
C LEU A 27 7.81 6.32 -0.07
N GLU A 28 8.45 7.41 -0.48
CA GLU A 28 8.46 8.64 0.30
C GLU A 28 7.01 9.14 0.55
N GLY A 29 6.75 9.56 1.80
CA GLY A 29 5.44 9.99 2.26
C GLY A 29 4.47 8.85 2.60
N SER A 30 4.89 7.59 2.48
CA SER A 30 4.08 6.44 2.90
C SER A 30 4.09 6.25 4.43
N LYS A 31 2.99 5.68 4.93
CA LYS A 31 2.77 5.33 6.33
C LYS A 31 2.56 3.83 6.44
N ILE A 32 3.06 3.25 7.52
CA ILE A 32 2.80 1.85 7.84
C ILE A 32 1.55 1.81 8.69
N VAL A 33 0.56 1.07 8.24
CA VAL A 33 -0.69 0.86 8.95
C VAL A 33 -0.87 -0.64 9.15
N VAL A 34 -1.54 -1.02 10.22
CA VAL A 34 -1.80 -2.42 10.55
C VAL A 34 -3.30 -2.57 10.66
N ASP A 35 -3.85 -3.54 9.92
CA ASP A 35 -5.27 -3.84 9.97
C ASP A 35 -5.64 -4.45 11.32
N THR A 36 -6.93 -4.47 11.63
CA THR A 36 -7.55 -5.17 12.75
C THR A 36 -7.18 -6.66 12.82
N GLU A 37 -6.89 -7.29 11.67
CA GLU A 37 -6.38 -8.67 11.59
C GLU A 37 -4.86 -8.80 11.85
N GLY A 38 -4.17 -7.69 12.17
CA GLY A 38 -2.73 -7.67 12.40
C GLY A 38 -1.86 -7.71 11.13
N LYS A 39 -2.47 -7.54 9.95
CA LYS A 39 -1.76 -7.51 8.67
C LYS A 39 -1.20 -6.10 8.41
N PRO A 40 0.12 -5.95 8.22
CA PRO A 40 0.68 -4.65 7.89
C PRO A 40 0.50 -4.34 6.42
N TYR A 41 0.18 -3.09 6.14
CA TYR A 41 0.15 -2.52 4.81
C TYR A 41 0.86 -1.17 4.80
N VAL A 42 1.51 -0.87 3.67
CA VAL A 42 2.18 0.41 3.44
C VAL A 42 1.23 1.27 2.62
N SER A 43 0.68 2.30 3.25
CA SER A 43 -0.33 3.19 2.68
C SER A 43 0.28 4.53 2.30
N LYS A 44 -0.01 5.03 1.10
CA LYS A 44 0.35 6.38 0.66
C LYS A 44 -0.90 7.11 0.22
N GLU A 45 -1.09 8.29 0.79
CA GLU A 45 -2.10 9.23 0.31
C GLU A 45 -1.64 9.86 -1.00
N ILE A 46 -2.44 9.72 -2.05
CA ILE A 46 -2.14 10.29 -3.37
C ILE A 46 -2.98 11.53 -3.68
N ALA A 47 -4.16 11.63 -3.06
CA ALA A 47 -5.08 12.76 -3.10
C ALA A 47 -5.92 12.73 -1.81
N PRO A 48 -6.63 13.83 -1.46
CA PRO A 48 -7.42 13.86 -0.24
C PRO A 48 -8.39 12.68 -0.18
N LYS A 49 -8.20 11.79 0.81
CA LYS A 49 -8.99 10.56 1.03
C LYS A 49 -8.83 9.46 -0.03
N GLU A 50 -7.82 9.55 -0.87
CA GLU A 50 -7.44 8.48 -1.80
C GLU A 50 -6.07 7.93 -1.45
N TYR A 51 -6.02 6.62 -1.25
CA TYR A 51 -4.86 5.91 -0.77
C TYR A 51 -4.51 4.78 -1.72
N VAL A 52 -3.21 4.62 -1.97
CA VAL A 52 -2.66 3.41 -2.58
C VAL A 52 -1.96 2.65 -1.49
N GLU A 53 -2.29 1.36 -1.36
CA GLU A 53 -1.82 0.54 -0.25
C GLU A 53 -1.16 -0.73 -0.76
N VAL A 54 0.01 -1.06 -0.22
CA VAL A 54 0.69 -2.34 -0.43
C VAL A 54 0.46 -3.21 0.79
N GLU A 55 -0.42 -4.20 0.66
CA GLU A 55 -0.61 -5.24 1.66
C GLU A 55 0.49 -6.30 1.51
N LEU A 56 1.08 -6.70 2.64
CA LEU A 56 2.14 -7.69 2.71
C LEU A 56 1.56 -9.02 3.19
N ASN A 57 1.32 -9.93 2.25
CA ASN A 57 0.76 -11.23 2.52
C ASN A 57 1.86 -12.29 2.68
N ILE A 58 2.17 -12.66 3.93
CA ILE A 58 3.27 -13.60 4.25
C ILE A 58 2.81 -15.06 4.27
N THR A 59 1.52 -15.30 4.06
CA THR A 59 0.97 -16.64 3.92
C THR A 59 1.32 -17.21 2.55
N GLN A 60 2.23 -18.20 2.55
CA GLN A 60 2.90 -18.84 1.40
C GLN A 60 1.99 -19.47 0.32
N GLN A 61 0.66 -19.33 0.41
CA GLN A 61 -0.27 -19.82 -0.60
C GLN A 61 -0.54 -18.82 -1.72
N PHE A 62 -0.19 -17.54 -1.55
CA PHE A 62 -0.45 -16.49 -2.54
C PHE A 62 0.79 -15.63 -2.80
N LEU A 63 0.74 -14.89 -3.91
CA LEU A 63 1.71 -13.85 -4.21
C LEU A 63 1.74 -12.82 -3.05
N PRO A 64 2.93 -12.46 -2.53
CA PRO A 64 3.08 -11.82 -1.24
C PRO A 64 2.78 -10.32 -1.22
N TYR A 65 2.55 -9.69 -2.37
CA TYR A 65 2.29 -8.26 -2.47
C TYR A 65 0.95 -8.02 -3.18
N HIS A 66 0.02 -7.40 -2.47
CA HIS A 66 -1.26 -6.95 -3.03
C HIS A 66 -1.31 -5.43 -3.01
N ILE A 67 -1.51 -4.83 -4.18
CA ILE A 67 -1.60 -3.39 -4.33
C ILE A 67 -3.08 -3.04 -4.44
N TYR A 68 -3.58 -2.29 -3.48
CA TYR A 68 -4.95 -1.81 -3.42
C TYR A 68 -5.02 -0.31 -3.72
N PHE A 69 -6.12 0.08 -4.34
CA PHE A 69 -6.58 1.46 -4.35
C PHE A 69 -7.77 1.57 -3.42
N ARG A 70 -7.69 2.48 -2.44
CA ARG A 70 -8.77 2.76 -1.50
C ARG A 70 -9.17 4.22 -1.55
N ARG A 71 -10.46 4.47 -1.49
CA ARG A 71 -11.03 5.82 -1.44
C ARG A 71 -12.05 5.90 -0.33
N PHE A 72 -12.04 7.00 0.40
CA PHE A 72 -12.95 7.23 1.51
C PHE A 72 -13.79 8.51 1.28
N ASP A 73 -14.98 8.55 1.89
CA ASP A 73 -15.86 9.72 1.87
C ASP A 73 -15.44 10.76 2.92
N VAL A 74 -16.24 11.83 3.05
CA VAL A 74 -16.01 12.88 4.06
C VAL A 74 -16.15 12.44 5.51
N ASN A 75 -16.87 11.35 5.75
CA ASN A 75 -17.11 10.76 7.06
C ASN A 75 -16.17 9.59 7.37
N GLY A 76 -15.23 9.26 6.47
CA GLY A 76 -14.30 8.14 6.62
C GLY A 76 -14.88 6.78 6.21
N VAL A 77 -16.02 6.74 5.52
CA VAL A 77 -16.62 5.53 4.97
C VAL A 77 -15.88 5.13 3.69
N GLU A 78 -15.51 3.86 3.57
CA GLU A 78 -14.87 3.31 2.37
C GLU A 78 -15.84 3.37 1.18
N LEU A 79 -15.48 4.13 0.14
CA LEU A 79 -16.21 4.28 -1.12
C LEU A 79 -15.70 3.32 -2.19
N GLU A 80 -14.39 3.07 -2.20
CA GLU A 80 -13.75 2.17 -3.16
C GLU A 80 -12.66 1.37 -2.45
N ASN A 81 -12.59 0.08 -2.73
CA ASN A 81 -11.51 -0.80 -2.34
C ASN A 81 -11.28 -1.81 -3.44
N ARG A 82 -10.26 -1.54 -4.26
CA ARG A 82 -10.03 -2.26 -5.50
C ARG A 82 -8.61 -2.82 -5.51
N LEU A 83 -8.50 -4.14 -5.65
CA LEU A 83 -7.23 -4.80 -5.94
C LEU A 83 -6.78 -4.40 -7.34
N PHE A 84 -5.63 -3.74 -7.43
CA PHE A 84 -5.03 -3.31 -8.69
C PHE A 84 -4.06 -4.34 -9.25
N ALA A 85 -3.19 -4.85 -8.39
CA ALA A 85 -2.18 -5.83 -8.79
C ALA A 85 -1.87 -6.78 -7.64
N GLN A 86 -1.53 -8.02 -7.99
CA GLN A 86 -1.04 -9.02 -7.08
C GLN A 86 0.26 -9.56 -7.68
N VAL A 87 1.38 -9.44 -6.97
CA VAL A 87 2.70 -9.71 -7.54
C VAL A 87 3.60 -10.51 -6.60
N GLY A 88 4.46 -11.32 -7.21
CA GLY A 88 5.44 -12.21 -6.56
C GLY A 88 6.67 -11.48 -6.04
N ASP A 89 6.96 -10.33 -6.63
CA ASP A 89 8.25 -9.67 -6.58
C ASP A 89 8.12 -8.24 -6.08
N ARG A 90 9.05 -7.83 -5.21
CA ARG A 90 9.03 -6.53 -4.54
C ARG A 90 9.25 -5.36 -5.52
N ASP A 91 10.10 -5.56 -6.53
CA ASP A 91 10.44 -4.53 -7.51
C ASP A 91 9.26 -4.36 -8.47
N LEU A 92 8.57 -5.46 -8.79
CA LEU A 92 7.30 -5.40 -9.52
C LEU A 92 6.17 -4.76 -8.70
N ALA A 93 6.14 -4.98 -7.39
CA ALA A 93 5.18 -4.33 -6.48
C ALA A 93 5.40 -2.83 -6.44
N LEU A 94 6.66 -2.40 -6.29
CA LEU A 94 7.05 -1.00 -6.32
C LEU A 94 6.68 -0.34 -7.65
N LYS A 95 6.96 -1.01 -8.78
CA LYS A 95 6.58 -0.52 -10.10
C LYS A 95 5.06 -0.39 -10.24
N SER A 96 4.30 -1.41 -9.84
CA SER A 96 2.83 -1.40 -9.92
C SER A 96 2.21 -0.30 -9.06
N PHE A 97 2.79 -0.07 -7.89
CA PHE A 97 2.40 1.00 -6.97
C PHE A 97 2.65 2.39 -7.57
N ASN A 98 3.82 2.61 -8.16
CA ASN A 98 4.14 3.87 -8.82
C ASN A 98 3.26 4.07 -10.06
N ASP A 99 3.03 3.02 -10.85
CA ASP A 99 2.17 3.08 -12.04
C ASP A 99 0.74 3.50 -11.69
N ILE A 100 0.12 2.93 -10.64
CA ILE A 100 -1.23 3.35 -10.24
C ILE A 100 -1.24 4.76 -9.67
N THR A 101 -0.22 5.13 -8.88
CA THR A 101 -0.08 6.48 -8.31
C THR A 101 0.00 7.51 -9.44
N SER A 102 0.89 7.31 -10.41
CA SER A 102 1.05 8.19 -11.57
C SER A 102 -0.18 8.21 -12.47
N LYS A 103 -0.81 7.06 -12.75
CA LYS A 103 -2.04 7.02 -13.55
C LYS A 103 -3.18 7.80 -12.91
N ARG A 104 -3.32 7.72 -11.58
CA ARG A 104 -4.34 8.48 -10.85
C ARG A 104 -4.04 9.98 -10.87
N LEU A 105 -2.81 10.39 -10.58
CA LEU A 105 -2.39 11.80 -10.67
C LEU A 105 -2.63 12.38 -12.06
N ASN A 106 -2.23 11.66 -13.12
CA ASN A 106 -2.44 12.09 -14.51
C ASN A 106 -3.93 12.10 -14.90
N SER A 107 -4.76 11.25 -14.28
CA SER A 107 -6.21 11.27 -14.48
C SER A 107 -6.88 12.50 -13.86
N PHE A 108 -6.26 13.15 -12.88
CA PHE A 108 -6.73 14.44 -12.34
C PHE A 108 -6.26 15.63 -13.19
N GLU A 109 -5.07 15.57 -13.78
CA GLU A 109 -4.56 16.64 -14.65
C GLU A 109 -5.37 16.83 -15.93
N LEU A 110 -5.99 15.78 -16.47
CA LEU A 110 -6.83 15.87 -17.68
C LEU A 110 -8.20 16.54 -17.47
N VAL A 111 -8.55 16.93 -16.24
CA VAL A 111 -9.84 17.59 -15.94
C VAL A 111 -9.70 19.12 -15.83
N LEU A 112 -8.48 19.67 -15.95
CA LEU A 112 -8.23 21.10 -15.74
C LEU A 112 -7.92 21.92 -17.01
N ASP A 113 -7.83 21.32 -18.20
CA ASP A 113 -7.46 22.03 -19.44
C ASP A 113 -8.63 22.13 -20.44
N GLY A 114 -9.81 22.47 -19.91
CA GLY A 114 -11.05 22.59 -20.66
C GLY A 114 -11.86 23.81 -20.25
N GLU A 115 -11.24 25.00 -20.25
CA GLU A 115 -11.96 26.28 -20.34
C GLU A 115 -11.18 27.30 -21.18
#